data_AF-A0A839HCP3-F1
#
_entry.id   AF-A0A839HCP3-F1
#
_cell.length_a   1.000
_cell.length_b   1.000
_cell.length_c   1.000
_cell.angle_alpha   90.00
_cell.angle_beta   90.00
_cell.angle_gamma   90.00
#
_symmetry.space_group_name_H-M   'P 1'
#
loop_
_entity.id
_entity.type
_entity.pdbx_description
1 polymer ?
#
loop_
_entity_poly.entity_id
_entity_poly.type
_entity_poly.pdbx_seq_one_letter_code
_entity_poly.pdbx_strand_id
1 'polypeptide(L)' 'MANDCPAPANGIAARRTGADSGATQYTGHATSALFIGAEWQDSPRWQRLAPLLTAPGIAVHFLPRTPGISSTALRQVLNR' A
#
# COMPACT_ATOMS: atom_id res chain seq x y z
N MET A 1 5.03 28.28 -1.19
CA MET A 1 6.17 27.38 -1.49
C MET A 1 5.58 26.02 -1.79
N ALA A 2 5.37 25.72 -3.07
CA ALA A 2 4.87 24.43 -3.52
C ALA A 2 6.06 23.47 -3.58
N ASN A 3 5.95 22.32 -2.90
CA ASN A 3 6.96 21.28 -3.02
C ASN A 3 6.69 20.50 -4.31
N ASP A 4 7.43 20.84 -5.36
CA ASP A 4 7.56 20.03 -6.57
C ASP A 4 8.19 18.69 -6.19
N CYS A 5 7.41 17.62 -6.29
CA CYS A 5 7.90 16.26 -6.21
C CYS A 5 8.52 15.92 -7.58
N PRO A 6 9.84 15.65 -7.69
CA PRO A 6 10.44 15.32 -8.98
C PRO A 6 9.92 13.97 -9.48
N ALA A 7 9.31 13.98 -10.67
CA ALA A 7 8.80 12.77 -11.32
C ALA A 7 9.97 11.83 -11.68
N PRO A 8 9.89 10.52 -11.39
CA PRO A 8 10.88 9.58 -11.89
C PRO A 8 10.70 9.39 -13.40
N ALA A 9 11.75 9.74 -14.14
CA ALA A 9 11.92 9.41 -15.54
C ALA A 9 12.12 7.90 -15.67
N ASN A 10 11.06 7.14 -15.92
CA ASN A 10 11.13 5.84 -16.59
C ASN A 10 9.75 5.45 -17.11
N GLY A 11 9.54 5.72 -18.40
CA GLY A 11 8.39 5.24 -19.14
C GLY A 11 8.51 3.74 -19.37
N ILE A 12 7.53 2.98 -18.88
CA ILE A 12 7.29 1.62 -19.34
C ILE A 12 5.80 1.53 -19.69
N ALA A 13 5.50 1.69 -20.99
CA ALA A 13 4.18 1.44 -21.53
C ALA A 13 3.92 -0.07 -21.55
N ALA A 14 3.39 -0.61 -20.45
CA ALA A 14 3.01 -2.01 -20.38
C ALA A 14 1.70 -2.25 -21.15
N ARG A 15 1.81 -3.01 -22.24
CA ARG A 15 0.73 -3.51 -23.10
C ARG A 15 -0.25 -4.37 -22.27
N ARG A 16 -1.54 -4.08 -22.38
CA ARG A 16 -2.63 -4.72 -21.64
C ARG A 16 -2.98 -6.09 -22.22
N THR A 17 -2.88 -7.16 -21.44
CA THR A 17 -3.49 -8.45 -21.78
C THR A 17 -4.16 -9.07 -20.55
N GLY A 18 -5.50 -9.13 -20.60
CA GLY A 18 -6.38 -10.16 -20.04
C GLY A 18 -6.31 -10.57 -18.56
N ALA A 19 -7.41 -10.29 -17.85
CA ALA A 19 -8.07 -11.08 -16.80
C ALA A 19 -7.32 -11.35 -15.48
N ASP A 20 -7.86 -10.81 -14.36
CA ASP A 20 -8.00 -11.43 -13.03
C ASP A 20 -8.67 -10.45 -12.03
N SER A 21 -9.90 -10.74 -11.62
CA SER A 21 -10.84 -9.84 -10.93
C SER A 21 -10.64 -9.75 -9.41
N GLY A 22 -9.46 -9.29 -8.98
CA GLY A 22 -9.19 -8.90 -7.59
C GLY A 22 -8.20 -7.73 -7.44
N ALA A 23 -7.38 -7.48 -8.46
CA ALA A 23 -6.41 -6.38 -8.49
C ALA A 23 -6.95 -5.12 -9.20
N THR A 24 -8.18 -5.16 -9.70
CA THR A 24 -8.70 -4.20 -10.69
C THR A 24 -8.98 -2.80 -10.14
N GLN A 25 -8.95 -2.59 -8.81
CA GLN A 25 -9.36 -1.30 -8.22
C GLN A 25 -8.28 -0.20 -8.29
N TYR A 26 -7.01 -0.53 -8.59
CA TYR A 26 -5.91 0.44 -8.65
C TYR A 26 -5.57 0.90 -10.07
N THR A 27 -6.34 0.47 -11.08
CA THR A 27 -6.03 0.65 -12.51
C THR A 27 -6.14 2.10 -13.04
N GLY A 28 -6.47 3.07 -12.18
CA GLY A 28 -6.43 4.51 -12.51
C GLY A 28 -5.10 5.21 -12.18
N HIS A 29 -4.24 4.62 -11.34
CA HIS A 29 -3.02 5.28 -10.86
C HIS A 29 -1.83 4.32 -10.88
N ALA A 30 -0.75 4.70 -11.58
CA ALA A 30 0.52 4.00 -11.54
C ALA A 30 1.14 4.14 -10.14
N THR A 31 0.79 3.22 -9.25
CA THR A 31 1.29 3.21 -7.88
C THR A 31 2.61 2.46 -7.88
N SER A 32 3.71 3.15 -7.54
CA SER A 32 5.04 2.56 -7.50
C SER A 32 5.43 2.03 -6.13
N ALA A 33 4.76 2.49 -5.07
CA ALA A 33 5.07 2.13 -3.70
C ALA A 33 3.82 2.03 -2.80
N LEU A 34 3.86 1.12 -1.83
CA LEU A 34 2.86 0.89 -0.80
C LEU A 34 3.54 0.97 0.58
N PHE A 35 2.98 1.80 1.47
CA PHE A 35 3.40 1.90 2.86
C PHE A 35 2.32 1.30 3.75
N ILE A 36 2.69 0.35 4.61
CA ILE A 36 1.76 -0.37 5.48
C ILE A 36 2.37 -0.57 6.87
N GLY A 37 1.53 -0.71 7.90
CA GLY A 37 1.99 -1.01 9.26
C GLY A 37 2.71 -2.37 9.32
N ALA A 38 3.83 -2.42 10.04
CA ALA A 38 4.66 -3.61 10.22
C ALA A 38 3.90 -4.79 10.83
N GLU A 39 2.81 -4.53 11.57
CA GLU A 39 1.96 -5.57 12.14
C GLU A 39 1.29 -6.47 11.09
N TRP A 40 1.26 -6.05 9.83
CA TRP A 40 0.68 -6.83 8.73
C TRP A 40 1.62 -7.87 8.14
N GLN A 41 2.93 -7.72 8.32
CA GLN A 41 3.96 -8.49 7.60
C GLN A 41 3.78 -10.01 7.74
N ASP A 42 3.45 -10.48 8.94
CA ASP A 42 3.31 -11.92 9.24
C ASP A 42 1.86 -12.42 9.16
N SER A 43 0.93 -11.56 8.75
CA SER A 43 -0.48 -11.96 8.69
C SER A 43 -0.74 -12.92 7.52
N PRO A 44 -1.57 -13.97 7.69
CA PRO A 44 -1.97 -14.86 6.59
C PRO A 44 -2.63 -14.12 5.42
N ARG A 45 -3.29 -13.00 5.71
CA ARG A 45 -3.88 -12.12 4.70
C ARG A 45 -2.80 -11.44 3.87
N TRP A 46 -1.75 -10.93 4.50
CA TRP A 46 -0.63 -10.29 3.80
C TRP A 46 0.16 -11.28 2.95
N GLN A 47 0.43 -12.48 3.46
CA GLN A 47 1.14 -13.53 2.70
C GLN A 47 0.46 -13.87 1.37
N ARG A 48 -0.87 -13.79 1.30
CA ARG A 48 -1.65 -13.97 0.06
C ARG A 48 -1.61 -12.75 -0.86
N LEU A 49 -1.53 -11.55 -0.29
CA LEU A 49 -1.61 -10.28 -1.02
C LEU A 49 -0.25 -9.86 -1.58
N ALA A 50 0.83 -10.10 -0.84
CA ALA A 50 2.17 -9.64 -1.20
C ALA A 50 2.61 -10.05 -2.60
N PRO A 51 2.42 -11.31 -3.05
CA PRO A 51 2.80 -11.74 -4.41
C PRO A 51 2.07 -10.95 -5.50
N LEU A 52 0.80 -10.59 -5.27
CA LEU A 52 -0.03 -9.84 -6.22
C LEU A 52 0.39 -8.38 -6.37
N LEU A 53 1.03 -7.82 -5.33
CA LEU A 53 1.52 -6.45 -5.32
C LEU A 53 2.98 -6.38 -5.82
N THR A 54 3.80 -7.38 -5.54
CA THR A 54 5.17 -7.44 -6.04
C THR A 54 5.24 -7.77 -7.53
N ALA A 55 4.30 -8.55 -8.07
CA ALA A 55 4.24 -8.91 -9.48
C ALA A 55 4.22 -7.68 -10.45
N PRO A 56 3.43 -6.62 -10.19
CA PRO A 56 3.51 -5.37 -10.97
C PRO A 56 4.69 -4.45 -10.62
N GLY A 57 5.59 -4.86 -9.71
CA GLY A 57 6.77 -4.07 -9.34
C GLY A 57 6.49 -2.98 -8.28
N ILE A 58 5.44 -3.12 -7.48
CA ILE A 58 5.13 -2.16 -6.41
C ILE A 58 6.09 -2.41 -5.24
N ALA A 59 6.85 -1.39 -4.85
CA ALA A 59 7.71 -1.45 -3.67
C ALA A 59 6.88 -1.42 -2.39
N VAL A 60 7.09 -2.37 -1.47
CA VAL A 60 6.39 -2.40 -0.18
C VAL A 60 7.33 -1.97 0.94
N HIS A 61 6.89 -1.01 1.75
CA HIS A 61 7.59 -0.54 2.93
C HIS A 61 6.74 -0.74 4.19
N PHE A 62 7.30 -1.43 5.19
CA PHE A 62 6.68 -1.61 6.49
C PHE A 62 7.09 -0.50 7.45
N LEU A 63 6.10 0.14 8.07
CA LEU A 63 6.29 1.22 9.02
C LEU A 63 6.01 0.73 10.45
N PRO A 64 6.86 1.07 11.43
CA PRO A 64 6.62 0.70 12.82
C PRO A 64 5.35 1.37 13.33
N ARG A 65 4.60 0.65 14.17
CA ARG A 65 3.41 1.19 14.82
C ARG A 65 3.79 2.24 15.86
N THR A 66 3.09 3.38 15.86
CA THR A 66 3.21 4.38 16.93
C THR A 66 2.61 3.84 18.23
N PRO A 67 3.39 3.71 19.32
CA PRO A 67 2.87 3.25 20.60
C PRO A 67 1.89 4.24 21.22
N GLY A 68 0.94 3.73 22.01
CA GLY A 68 0.02 4.57 22.80
C GLY A 68 -1.11 5.24 22.02
N ILE A 69 -1.15 5.13 20.69
CA ILE A 69 -2.22 5.70 19.87
C ILE A 69 -2.86 4.65 18.96
N SER A 70 -4.18 4.59 18.97
CA SER A 70 -4.99 3.80 18.04
C SER A 70 -6.44 4.27 18.10
N SER A 71 -7.23 4.00 17.06
CA SER A 71 -8.66 4.30 17.05
C SER A 71 -9.40 3.59 18.20
N THR A 72 -9.01 2.35 18.54
CA THR A 72 -9.56 1.62 19.70
C THR A 72 -9.27 2.34 21.00
N ALA A 73 -8.01 2.75 21.22
CA ALA A 73 -7.61 3.49 22.42
C ALA A 73 -8.34 4.84 22.52
N LEU A 74 -8.46 5.56 21.41
CA LEU A 74 -9.19 6.84 21.37
C LEU A 74 -10.67 6.67 21.69
N ARG A 75 -11.33 5.63 21.16
CA ARG A 75 -12.75 5.35 21.47
C ARG A 75 -12.96 5.03 22.96
N GLN A 76 -12.01 4.36 23.61
CA GLN A 76 -12.08 4.10 25.06
C GLN A 76 -11.92 5.36 25.92
N VAL A 77 -11.25 6.40 25.39
CA VAL A 77 -11.12 7.70 26.06
C VAL A 77 -12.37 8.56 25.81
N LEU A 78 -12.92 8.51 24.59
CA LEU A 78 -14.06 9.32 24.16
C LEU A 78 -15.42 8.78 24.62
N ASN A 79 -15.56 7.47 24.80
CA ASN A 79 -16.79 6.85 25.33
C ASN A 79 -16.80 6.78 26.87
N ARG A 80 -16.12 7.71 27.55
CA ARG A 80 -16.20 7.90 29.00
C ARG A 80 -17.24 8.95 29.32
#